data_AF-A0A965EZ35-F1
#
_entry.id   AF-A0A965EZ35-F1
#
_cell.length_a   1.000
_cell.length_b   1.000
_cell.length_c   1.000
_cell.angle_alpha   90.00
_cell.angle_beta   90.00
_cell.angle_gamma   90.00
#
_symmetry.space_group_name_H-M   'P 1'
#
loop_
_entity.id
_entity.type
_entity.pdbx_description
1 polymer ?
#
loop_
_entity_poly.entity_id
_entity_poly.type
_entity_poly.pdbx_seq_one_letter_code
_entity_poly.pdbx_strand_id
1 'polypeptide(L)'
;HLLADRIEAAVYIGAAENDPTYTPAQSEILDSALTTAGVEHIIEWYPAAHGFAVPDNAPYDPAAAERHWQATEDFLAAHLPR
;
A
#
# COMPACT_ATOMS: atom_id res chain seq x y z
N HIS A 1 -4.05 3.21 -12.13
CA HIS A 1 -3.00 2.75 -13.05
C HIS A 1 -2.90 3.61 -14.32
N LEU A 2 -4.00 4.04 -14.96
CA LEU A 2 -3.97 4.84 -16.22
C LEU A 2 -3.30 6.22 -16.18
N LEU A 3 -3.00 6.76 -14.99
CA LEU A 3 -2.36 8.06 -14.80
C LEU A 3 -1.07 7.94 -13.96
N ALA A 4 -0.48 6.75 -13.92
CA ALA A 4 0.73 6.49 -13.12
C ALA A 4 1.89 7.39 -13.55
N ASP A 5 1.97 7.74 -14.84
CA ASP A 5 2.94 8.64 -15.45
C ASP A 5 2.86 10.10 -14.96
N ARG A 6 1.80 10.46 -14.24
CA ARG A 6 1.63 11.80 -13.64
C ARG A 6 1.95 11.85 -12.14
N ILE A 7 2.39 10.74 -11.55
CA ILE A 7 2.79 10.69 -10.15
C ILE A 7 4.23 11.20 -10.01
N GLU A 8 4.42 12.23 -9.20
CA GLU A 8 5.73 12.85 -8.94
C GLU A 8 6.31 12.47 -7.56
N ALA A 9 5.69 11.52 -6.87
CA ALA A 9 6.05 11.09 -5.52
C ALA A 9 6.29 9.59 -5.45
N ALA A 10 7.05 9.15 -4.45
CA ALA A 10 7.15 7.74 -4.12
C ALA A 10 5.82 7.24 -3.51
N VAL A 11 5.45 5.99 -3.78
CA VAL A 11 4.15 5.42 -3.39
C VAL A 11 4.30 4.19 -2.51
N TYR A 12 3.66 4.19 -1.35
CA TYR A 12 3.51 3.00 -0.51
C TYR A 12 2.06 2.51 -0.52
N ILE A 13 1.87 1.20 -0.71
CA ILE A 13 0.56 0.55 -0.71
C ILE A 13 0.57 -0.61 0.30
N GLY A 14 -0.28 -0.53 1.33
CA GLY A 14 -0.58 -1.65 2.23
C GLY A 14 -1.81 -2.42 1.77
N ALA A 15 -1.59 -3.61 1.20
CA ALA A 15 -2.63 -4.47 0.65
C ALA A 15 -3.06 -5.55 1.65
N ALA A 16 -4.37 -5.81 1.75
CA ALA A 16 -4.92 -6.85 2.60
C ALA A 16 -5.13 -8.15 1.81
N GLU A 17 -4.55 -9.27 2.25
CA GLU A 17 -4.67 -10.57 1.56
C GLU A 17 -6.12 -11.06 1.47
N ASN A 18 -6.95 -10.75 2.49
CA ASN A 18 -8.35 -11.16 2.55
C ASN A 18 -9.30 -10.05 2.06
N ASP A 19 -8.89 -9.26 1.07
CA ASP A 19 -9.71 -8.23 0.44
C ASP A 19 -10.18 -8.66 -0.96
N PRO A 20 -11.46 -9.01 -1.15
CA PRO A 20 -11.98 -9.42 -2.46
C PRO A 20 -12.05 -8.27 -3.47
N THR A 21 -11.91 -7.02 -3.03
CA THR A 21 -11.97 -5.83 -3.88
C THR A 21 -10.60 -5.42 -4.44
N TYR A 22 -9.52 -5.92 -3.83
CA TYR A 22 -8.14 -5.72 -4.26
C TYR A 22 -7.39 -7.07 -4.38
N THR A 23 -7.55 -7.69 -5.54
CA THR A 23 -6.98 -9.01 -5.86
C THR A 23 -5.50 -8.94 -6.28
N PRO A 24 -4.76 -10.07 -6.23
CA PRO A 24 -3.39 -10.14 -6.73
C PRO A 24 -3.25 -9.66 -8.19
N ALA A 25 -4.19 -10.01 -9.07
CA ALA A 25 -4.19 -9.57 -10.46
C ALA A 25 -4.36 -8.03 -10.59
N GLN A 26 -5.18 -7.40 -9.75
CA GLN A 26 -5.28 -5.94 -9.72
C GLN A 26 -4.01 -5.30 -9.20
N SER A 27 -3.34 -5.92 -8.22
CA SER A 27 -2.05 -5.46 -7.72
C SER A 27 -0.95 -5.56 -8.77
N GLU A 28 -0.90 -6.64 -9.56
CA GLU A 28 0.04 -6.79 -10.67
C GLU A 28 -0.15 -5.70 -11.73
N ILE A 29 -1.41 -5.36 -12.05
CA ILE A 29 -1.72 -4.25 -12.98
C ILE A 29 -1.21 -2.91 -12.42
N LEU A 30 -1.38 -2.67 -11.12
CA LEU A 30 -0.91 -1.45 -10.47
C LEU A 30 0.62 -1.37 -10.44
N ASP A 31 1.27 -2.43 -9.99
CA ASP A 31 2.73 -2.59 -9.91
C ASP A 31 3.39 -2.38 -11.29
N SER A 32 2.86 -3.06 -12.31
CA SER A 32 3.35 -2.93 -13.68
C SER A 32 3.22 -1.49 -14.21
N ALA A 33 2.12 -0.81 -13.91
CA ALA A 33 1.90 0.56 -14.35
C ALA A 33 2.82 1.57 -13.64
N LEU A 34 3.02 1.43 -12.32
CA LEU A 34 3.93 2.27 -11.55
C LEU A 34 5.39 2.05 -11.99
N THR A 35 5.78 0.78 -12.16
CA THR A 35 7.10 0.40 -12.69
C THR A 35 7.34 0.99 -14.07
N THR A 36 6.38 0.85 -14.99
CA THR A 36 6.50 1.38 -16.36
C THR A 36 6.61 2.91 -16.38
N ALA A 37 5.92 3.58 -15.46
CA ALA A 37 5.99 5.03 -15.29
C ALA A 37 7.28 5.51 -14.59
N GLY A 38 8.12 4.59 -14.09
CA GLY A 38 9.33 4.93 -13.34
C GLY A 38 9.05 5.49 -11.95
N VAL A 39 7.86 5.24 -11.40
CA VAL A 39 7.48 5.67 -10.05
C VAL A 39 8.11 4.72 -9.04
N GLU A 40 8.88 5.27 -8.10
CA GLU A 40 9.35 4.51 -6.94
C GLU A 40 8.16 4.08 -6.08
N HIS A 41 8.02 2.78 -5.82
CA HIS A 41 6.89 2.28 -5.07
C HIS A 41 7.18 0.97 -4.32
N ILE A 42 6.38 0.73 -3.28
CA ILE A 42 6.33 -0.52 -2.53
C ILE A 42 4.86 -0.95 -2.41
N ILE A 43 4.61 -2.24 -2.64
CA ILE A 43 3.33 -2.90 -2.33
C ILE A 43 3.60 -3.99 -1.29
N GLU A 44 3.07 -3.83 -0.08
CA GLU A 44 3.24 -4.78 1.02
C GLU A 44 1.91 -5.47 1.32
N TRP A 45 1.93 -6.80 1.42
CA TRP A 45 0.75 -7.60 1.74
C TRP A 45 0.69 -7.97 3.22
N TYR A 46 -0.51 -7.82 3.78
CA TYR A 46 -0.83 -8.11 5.16
C TYR A 46 -1.84 -9.26 5.23
N PRO A 47 -1.63 -10.27 6.10
CA PRO A 47 -2.58 -11.38 6.30
C PRO A 47 -3.80 -10.92 7.11
N ALA A 48 -4.52 -9.93 6.60
CA ALA A 48 -5.64 -9.24 7.24
C ALA A 48 -6.76 -8.96 6.22
N ALA A 49 -7.88 -8.42 6.69
CA ALA A 49 -9.04 -8.08 5.87
C ALA A 49 -9.08 -6.58 5.51
N HIS A 50 -9.93 -6.21 4.55
CA HIS A 50 -10.11 -4.81 4.14
C HIS A 50 -10.41 -3.90 5.35
N GLY A 51 -9.63 -2.83 5.51
CA GLY A 51 -9.77 -1.90 6.62
C GLY A 51 -9.08 -2.32 7.92
N PHE A 52 -8.13 -3.27 7.87
CA PHE A 52 -7.39 -3.76 9.05
C PHE A 52 -6.66 -2.69 9.85
N ALA A 53 -6.31 -1.56 9.24
CA ALA A 53 -5.59 -0.46 9.89
C ALA A 53 -6.51 0.66 10.42
N VAL A 54 -7.83 0.47 10.40
CA VAL A 54 -8.83 1.48 10.85
C VAL A 54 -9.40 1.04 12.22
N PRO A 55 -9.00 1.67 13.35
CA PRO A 55 -9.37 1.20 14.69
C PRO A 55 -10.87 1.07 14.97
N ASP A 56 -11.68 1.95 14.37
CA ASP A 56 -13.13 1.97 14.55
C ASP A 56 -13.89 1.06 13.56
N ASN A 57 -13.18 0.18 12.83
CA ASN A 57 -13.76 -0.74 11.86
C ASN A 57 -13.71 -2.19 12.37
N ALA A 58 -14.74 -2.99 12.05
CA ALA A 58 -14.84 -4.37 12.53
C ALA A 58 -13.65 -5.29 12.13
N PRO A 59 -13.06 -5.16 10.93
CA PRO A 59 -11.89 -5.94 10.52
C PRO A 59 -10.55 -5.45 11.08
N TYR A 60 -10.54 -4.47 11.99
CA TYR A 60 -9.32 -3.96 12.62
C TYR A 60 -8.46 -5.09 13.19
N ASP A 61 -7.20 -5.13 12.79
CA ASP A 61 -6.21 -6.07 13.29
C ASP A 61 -5.06 -5.25 13.89
N PRO A 62 -4.92 -5.21 15.23
CA PRO A 62 -3.89 -4.40 15.88
C PRO A 62 -2.46 -4.74 15.45
N ALA A 63 -2.17 -6.02 15.17
CA ALA A 63 -0.82 -6.44 14.81
C ALA A 63 -0.48 -6.05 13.36
N ALA A 64 -1.43 -6.25 12.45
CA ALA A 64 -1.25 -5.81 11.06
C ALA A 64 -1.22 -4.27 10.96
N ALA A 65 -2.06 -3.57 11.74
CA ALA A 65 -2.11 -2.11 11.80
C ALA A 65 -0.79 -1.51 12.32
N GLU A 66 -0.24 -2.06 13.40
CA GLU A 66 1.05 -1.61 13.95
C GLU A 66 2.17 -1.76 12.91
N ARG A 67 2.27 -2.93 12.27
CA ARG A 67 3.27 -3.15 11.21
C ARG A 67 3.05 -2.21 10.02
N HIS A 68 1.81 -1.95 9.63
CA HIS A 68 1.47 -1.01 8.56
C HIS A 68 1.89 0.43 8.89
N TRP A 69 1.65 0.89 10.12
CA TRP A 69 2.05 2.23 10.51
C TRP A 69 3.56 2.38 10.63
N GLN A 70 4.27 1.40 11.20
CA GLN A 70 5.73 1.42 11.20
C GLN A 70 6.31 1.49 9.78
N ALA A 71 5.81 0.65 8.87
CA ALA A 71 6.27 0.65 7.46
C ALA A 71 5.97 1.97 6.76
N THR A 72 4.79 2.56 7.04
CA THR A 72 4.41 3.87 6.49
C THR A 72 5.34 4.98 7.00
N GLU A 73 5.61 5.02 8.31
CA GLU A 73 6.52 5.99 8.91
C GLU A 73 7.94 5.87 8.33
N ASP A 74 8.46 4.64 8.24
CA ASP A 74 9.79 4.38 7.67
C ASP A 74 9.87 4.81 6.21
N PHE A 75 8.84 4.47 5.41
CA PHE A 75 8.76 4.87 4.01
C PHE A 75 8.72 6.39 3.87
N LEU A 76 7.87 7.08 4.64
CA LEU A 76 7.79 8.54 4.59
C LEU A 76 9.10 9.20 5.05
N ALA A 77 9.73 8.70 6.10
CA ALA A 77 11.00 9.21 6.59
C ALA A 77 12.14 9.10 5.55
N ALA A 78 12.10 8.06 4.71
CA ALA A 78 13.08 7.88 3.64
C ALA A 78 12.86 8.82 2.43
N HIS A 79 11.63 9.27 2.19
CA HIS A 79 11.26 10.00 0.96
C HIS A 79 10.86 11.46 1.17
N LEU A 80 10.57 11.89 2.40
CA LEU A 80 10.28 13.28 2.70
C LEU A 80 11.56 14.08 2.94
N PRO A 81 11.64 15.32 2.43
CA PRO A 81 12.74 16.22 2.74
C PRO A 81 12.76 16.54 4.24
N ARG A 82 13.97 16.66 4.80
CA ARG A 82 14.22 17.02 6.20
C ARG A 82 14.02 18.50 6.48
#